data_AF-A0A534BBB4-F1
#
_entry.id   AF-A0A534BBB4-F1
#
_cell.length_a   1.000
_cell.length_b   1.000
_cell.length_c   1.000
_cell.angle_alpha   90.00
_cell.angle_beta   90.00
_cell.angle_gamma   90.00
#
_symmetry.space_group_name_H-M   'P 1'
#
loop_
_entity.id
_entity.type
_entity.pdbx_description
1 polymer ?
#
loop_
_entity_poly.entity_id
_entity_poly.type
_entity_poly.pdbx_seq_one_letter_code
_entity_poly.pdbx_strand_id
1 'polypeptide(L)'
;MRMTRDGSRLFISLNQAGKVAMLNVSDPERPRLLHVLDLGPGSGPHYIALTSDERRLVISDYFLNEDGFGKVHAEGDHKIHVARVTHDGLTLDPRFALDFNTAFATGPARPHGIAIQ
;
A
#
# COMPACT_ATOMS: atom_id res chain seq x y z
N MET A 1 -6.63 3.20 3.71
CA MET A 1 -7.39 1.94 3.88
C MET A 1 -8.21 1.65 2.64
N ARG A 2 -8.59 0.39 2.40
CA ARG A 2 -9.46 -0.04 1.29
C ARG A 2 -10.29 -1.25 1.71
N MET A 3 -11.49 -1.41 1.17
CA MET A 3 -12.38 -2.54 1.47
C MET A 3 -12.76 -3.26 0.18
N THR A 4 -13.02 -4.56 0.26
CA THR A 4 -13.66 -5.29 -0.85
C THR A 4 -15.11 -4.84 -1.04
N ARG A 5 -15.66 -5.05 -2.23
CA ARG A 5 -17.02 -4.66 -2.63
C ARG A 5 -18.09 -5.34 -1.80
N ASP A 6 -17.84 -6.58 -1.39
CA ASP A 6 -18.72 -7.35 -0.49
C ASP A 6 -18.60 -6.93 0.99
N GLY A 7 -17.67 -6.02 1.31
CA GLY A 7 -17.41 -5.55 2.67
C GLY A 7 -16.70 -6.55 3.57
N SER A 8 -16.30 -7.72 3.07
CA SER A 8 -15.79 -8.82 3.93
C SER A 8 -14.31 -8.70 4.28
N ARG A 9 -13.54 -7.88 3.55
CA ARG A 9 -12.11 -7.65 3.76
C ARG A 9 -11.76 -6.18 3.87
N LEU A 10 -10.92 -5.85 4.86
CA LEU A 10 -10.35 -4.52 5.06
C LEU A 10 -8.83 -4.58 4.95
N PHE A 11 -8.27 -3.68 4.15
CA PHE A 11 -6.84 -3.49 3.96
C PHE A 11 -6.42 -2.16 4.60
N ILE A 12 -5.36 -2.18 5.40
CA ILE A 12 -4.85 -1.01 6.11
C ILE A 12 -3.35 -0.89 5.86
N SER A 13 -2.93 0.23 5.28
CA SER A 13 -1.53 0.63 5.23
C SER A 13 -1.07 1.12 6.61
N LEU A 14 0.03 0.54 7.09
CA LEU A 14 0.70 0.89 8.33
C LEU A 14 2.03 1.57 7.98
N ASN A 15 1.94 2.85 7.63
CA ASN A 15 3.04 3.62 7.03
C ASN A 15 4.37 3.49 7.79
N GLN A 16 4.39 3.86 9.06
CA GLN A 16 5.63 3.81 9.87
C GLN A 16 6.13 2.40 10.14
N ALA A 17 5.24 1.40 10.12
CA ALA A 17 5.62 0.00 10.34
C ALA A 17 6.17 -0.67 9.08
N GLY A 18 5.99 -0.06 7.90
CA GLY A 18 6.37 -0.65 6.61
C GLY A 18 5.50 -1.85 6.23
N LYS A 19 4.22 -1.85 6.61
CA LYS A 19 3.34 -3.03 6.50
C LYS A 19 1.98 -2.70 5.91
N VAL A 20 1.33 -3.71 5.36
CA VAL A 20 -0.10 -3.68 5.00
C VAL A 20 -0.82 -4.82 5.71
N ALA A 21 -1.80 -4.51 6.53
CA ALA A 21 -2.64 -5.49 7.21
C ALA A 21 -3.89 -5.82 6.38
N MET A 22 -4.28 -7.09 6.37
CA MET A 22 -5.54 -7.59 5.84
C MET A 22 -6.36 -8.17 6.98
N LEU A 23 -7.60 -7.71 7.13
CA LEU A 23 -8.53 -8.17 8.14
C LEU A 23 -9.78 -8.79 7.48
N ASN A 24 -10.32 -9.83 8.09
CA ASN A 24 -11.71 -10.23 7.91
C ASN A 24 -12.58 -9.31 8.76
N VAL A 25 -13.54 -8.67 8.12
CA VAL A 25 -14.52 -7.76 8.74
C VAL A 25 -15.95 -8.12 8.34
N SER A 26 -16.20 -9.39 7.99
CA SER A 26 -17.54 -9.90 7.69
C SER A 26 -18.49 -9.77 8.90
N ASP A 27 -17.92 -9.80 10.11
CA ASP A 27 -18.54 -9.31 11.35
C ASP A 27 -17.75 -8.06 11.78
N PRO A 28 -18.29 -6.84 11.58
CA PRO A 28 -17.56 -5.60 11.86
C PRO A 28 -17.31 -5.39 13.37
N GLU A 29 -18.11 -6.02 14.24
CA GLU A 29 -17.91 -5.97 15.70
C GLU A 29 -16.79 -6.91 16.16
N ARG A 30 -16.35 -7.83 15.30
CA ARG A 30 -15.33 -8.84 15.62
C ARG A 30 -14.29 -8.99 14.51
N PRO A 31 -13.54 -7.93 14.18
CA PRO A 31 -12.53 -7.98 13.15
C PRO A 31 -11.44 -9.00 13.48
N ARG A 32 -10.99 -9.77 12.49
CA ARG A 32 -9.91 -10.75 12.63
C ARG A 32 -8.77 -10.45 11.67
N LEU A 33 -7.56 -10.27 12.20
CA LEU A 33 -6.36 -10.19 11.37
C LEU A 33 -6.17 -11.51 10.59
N LEU A 34 -6.04 -11.41 9.27
CA LEU A 34 -5.78 -12.56 8.40
C LEU A 34 -4.32 -12.62 7.98
N HIS A 35 -3.76 -11.48 7.58
CA HIS A 35 -2.42 -11.42 7.04
C HIS A 35 -1.76 -10.06 7.30
N VAL A 36 -0.44 -10.04 7.41
CA VAL A 36 0.38 -8.83 7.41
C VAL A 36 1.43 -8.97 6.32
N LEU A 37 1.32 -8.15 5.29
CA LEU A 37 2.34 -8.04 4.26
C LEU A 37 3.43 -7.09 4.76
N ASP A 38 4.67 -7.59 4.82
CA ASP A 38 5.84 -6.81 5.20
C ASP A 38 6.56 -6.29 3.95
N LEU A 39 6.64 -4.97 3.81
CA LEU A 39 7.38 -4.30 2.73
C LEU A 39 8.78 -3.87 3.18
N GLY A 40 9.10 -4.07 4.45
CA GLY A 40 10.38 -3.75 5.06
C GLY A 40 10.41 -2.35 5.70
N PRO A 41 11.38 -2.11 6.61
CA PRO A 41 11.54 -0.81 7.26
C PRO A 41 11.77 0.32 6.26
N GLY A 42 11.12 1.47 6.49
CA GLY A 42 11.28 2.65 5.64
C GLY A 42 10.53 2.62 4.32
N SER A 43 9.82 1.53 3.99
CA SER A 43 8.96 1.45 2.79
C SER A 43 7.90 2.56 2.80
N GLY A 44 7.18 2.75 3.91
CA GLY A 44 6.23 3.86 4.05
C GLY A 44 4.93 3.69 3.26
N PRO A 45 4.28 2.50 3.22
CA PRO A 45 3.03 2.32 2.48
C PRO A 45 1.99 3.31 2.96
N HIS A 46 1.41 4.05 2.02
CA HIS A 46 0.46 5.10 2.32
C HIS A 46 -0.86 4.86 1.59
N TYR A 47 -0.85 5.02 0.27
CA TYR A 47 -2.06 4.87 -0.53
C TYR A 47 -2.19 3.43 -1.01
N ILE A 48 -3.42 2.90 -0.97
CA ILE A 48 -3.71 1.55 -1.45
C ILE A 48 -4.99 1.54 -2.29
N ALA A 49 -4.99 0.75 -3.36
CA ALA A 49 -6.12 0.58 -4.26
C ALA A 49 -6.27 -0.89 -4.68
N LEU A 50 -7.49 -1.39 -4.73
CA LEU A 50 -7.80 -2.70 -5.33
C LEU A 50 -8.01 -2.53 -6.83
N THR A 51 -7.62 -3.55 -7.60
CA THR A 51 -8.07 -3.69 -9.00
C THR A 51 -9.58 -3.90 -9.05
N SER A 52 -10.21 -3.63 -10.21
CA SER A 52 -11.66 -3.76 -10.39
C SER A 52 -12.18 -5.19 -10.13
N ASP A 53 -11.34 -6.21 -10.40
CA ASP A 53 -11.59 -7.62 -10.10
C ASP A 53 -11.18 -8.03 -8.67
N GLU A 54 -10.64 -7.11 -7.87
CA GLU A 54 -10.19 -7.27 -6.49
C GLU A 54 -9.11 -8.35 -6.26
N ARG A 55 -8.47 -8.81 -7.34
CA ARG A 55 -7.41 -9.82 -7.29
C ARG A 55 -6.03 -9.26 -6.98
N ARG A 56 -5.86 -7.94 -7.04
CA ARG A 56 -4.60 -7.26 -6.76
C ARG A 56 -4.81 -6.02 -5.90
N LEU A 57 -3.88 -5.80 -4.99
CA LEU A 57 -3.74 -4.59 -4.20
C LEU A 57 -2.50 -3.84 -4.71
N VAL A 58 -2.70 -2.63 -5.21
CA VAL A 58 -1.64 -1.70 -5.60
C VAL A 58 -1.36 -0.77 -4.43
N ILE A 59 -0.08 -0.59 -4.09
CA ILE A 59 0.40 0.12 -2.90
C ILE A 59 1.39 1.19 -3.35
N SER A 60 1.21 2.42 -2.85
CA SER A 60 2.14 3.53 -3.04
C SER A 60 2.81 3.89 -1.73
N ASP A 61 4.13 4.02 -1.76
CA ASP A 61 5.00 4.08 -0.58
C ASP A 61 5.40 5.50 -0.15
N TYR A 62 4.61 6.52 -0.51
CA TYR A 62 4.86 7.90 -0.07
C TYR A 62 3.61 8.54 0.55
N PHE A 63 3.77 9.03 1.79
CA PHE A 63 2.78 9.84 2.48
C PHE A 63 3.04 11.33 2.22
N LEU A 64 4.00 11.92 2.92
CA LEU A 64 4.29 13.34 2.85
C LEU A 64 5.68 13.62 3.42
N ASN A 65 6.50 14.32 2.65
CA ASN A 65 7.64 15.05 3.16
C ASN A 65 7.51 16.51 2.74
N GLU A 66 7.53 17.40 3.72
CA GLU A 66 7.45 18.86 3.56
C GLU A 66 8.84 19.51 3.50
N ASP A 67 9.88 18.69 3.29
CA ASP A 67 11.29 19.06 3.15
C ASP A 67 11.76 19.98 4.29
N GLY A 68 12.73 20.87 4.06
CA GLY A 68 13.30 21.70 5.14
C GLY A 68 12.35 22.75 5.74
N PHE A 69 11.15 22.90 5.19
CA PHE A 69 10.21 23.95 5.60
C PHE A 69 9.13 23.45 6.58
N GLY A 70 8.61 22.24 6.39
CA GLY A 70 7.47 21.75 7.17
C GLY A 70 7.86 20.91 8.39
N LYS A 71 6.86 20.22 8.94
CA LYS A 71 6.99 19.41 10.16
C LYS A 71 6.97 17.91 9.89
N VAL A 72 6.39 17.50 8.76
CA VAL A 72 6.26 16.10 8.39
C VAL A 72 7.40 15.72 7.44
N HIS A 73 8.20 14.72 7.84
CA HIS A 73 9.33 14.21 7.07
C HIS A 73 9.22 12.68 6.90
N ALA A 74 8.14 12.21 6.27
CA ALA A 74 7.91 10.79 6.01
C ALA A 74 8.18 10.47 4.54
N GLU A 75 9.44 10.20 4.21
CA GLU A 75 9.90 10.01 2.82
C GLU A 75 9.39 8.69 2.21
N GLY A 76 9.42 7.59 2.97
CA GLY A 76 9.17 6.27 2.38
C GLY A 76 10.25 5.87 1.37
N ASP A 77 9.97 4.87 0.53
CA ASP A 77 10.94 4.37 -0.46
C ASP A 77 10.60 4.71 -1.93
N HIS A 78 9.47 5.39 -2.14
CA HIS A 78 8.96 5.85 -3.43
C HIS A 78 8.64 4.74 -4.46
N LYS A 79 8.34 3.52 -3.99
CA LYS A 79 7.97 2.42 -4.89
C LYS A 79 6.47 2.27 -5.05
N ILE A 80 6.11 1.58 -6.13
CA ILE A 80 4.79 0.98 -6.28
C ILE A 80 4.94 -0.53 -6.13
N HIS A 81 4.19 -1.10 -5.20
CA HIS A 81 4.10 -2.55 -5.02
C HIS A 81 2.76 -3.06 -5.54
N VAL A 82 2.76 -4.29 -6.03
CA VAL A 82 1.53 -5.01 -6.37
C VAL A 82 1.52 -6.31 -5.59
N ALA A 83 0.50 -6.51 -4.76
CA ALA A 83 0.25 -7.77 -4.08
C ALA A 83 -0.93 -8.49 -4.71
N ARG A 84 -0.81 -9.79 -4.92
CA ARG A 84 -1.95 -10.68 -5.19
C ARG A 84 -2.78 -10.82 -3.92
N VAL A 85 -4.09 -10.75 -4.08
CA VAL A 85 -5.07 -10.91 -3.02
C VAL A 85 -5.67 -12.31 -3.12
N THR A 86 -5.61 -13.09 -2.04
CA THR A 86 -6.35 -14.35 -1.90
C THR A 86 -7.47 -14.17 -0.87
N HIS A 87 -8.23 -15.23 -0.61
CA HIS A 87 -9.27 -15.20 0.43
C HIS A 87 -8.74 -14.82 1.82
N ASP A 88 -7.50 -15.21 2.13
CA ASP A 88 -6.88 -15.18 3.45
C ASP A 88 -5.47 -14.54 3.47
N GLY A 89 -4.99 -14.01 2.35
CA GLY A 89 -3.60 -13.60 2.23
C GLY A 89 -3.31 -12.53 1.20
N LEU A 90 -2.10 -11.99 1.36
CA LEU A 90 -1.46 -11.06 0.44
C LEU A 90 -0.10 -11.66 0.04
N THR A 91 0.27 -11.56 -1.23
CA THR A 91 1.60 -11.98 -1.69
C THR A 91 2.11 -11.03 -2.75
N LEU A 92 3.28 -10.43 -2.54
CA LEU A 92 3.91 -9.56 -3.54
C LEU A 92 4.04 -10.28 -4.89
N ASP A 93 3.77 -9.55 -5.97
CA ASP A 93 4.05 -9.98 -7.34
C ASP A 93 5.46 -9.49 -7.71
N PRO A 94 6.48 -10.36 -7.69
CA PRO A 94 7.87 -9.95 -7.91
C PRO A 94 8.13 -9.49 -9.36
N ARG A 95 7.18 -9.69 -10.27
CA ARG A 95 7.30 -9.27 -11.67
C ARG A 95 6.99 -7.79 -11.85
N PHE A 96 6.35 -7.16 -10.87
CA PHE A 96 6.08 -5.73 -10.90
C PHE A 96 7.14 -4.99 -10.08
N ALA A 97 7.91 -4.15 -10.73
CA ALA A 97 8.93 -3.32 -10.11
C ALA A 97 8.88 -1.91 -10.71
N LEU A 98 8.48 -0.93 -9.91
CA LEU A 98 8.47 0.47 -10.30
C LEU A 98 9.00 1.31 -9.14
N ASP A 99 10.13 1.96 -9.38
CA ASP A 99 10.85 2.78 -8.42
C ASP A 99 10.92 4.22 -8.92
N PHE A 100 10.20 5.13 -8.26
CA PHE A 100 10.12 6.53 -8.69
C PHE A 100 11.41 7.31 -8.39
N ASN A 101 12.39 6.75 -7.67
CA ASN A 101 13.71 7.36 -7.56
C ASN A 101 14.47 7.36 -8.89
N THR A 102 14.13 6.43 -9.79
CA THR A 102 14.85 6.23 -11.07
C THR A 102 13.96 6.24 -12.31
N ALA A 103 12.63 6.28 -12.15
CA ALA A 103 11.68 6.18 -13.24
C ALA A 103 11.71 7.36 -14.24
N PHE A 104 12.26 8.51 -13.86
CA PHE A 104 12.24 9.73 -14.68
C PHE A 104 13.62 10.35 -14.85
N ALA A 105 13.93 10.81 -16.08
CA ALA A 105 15.19 11.49 -16.38
C ALA A 105 15.36 12.83 -15.64
N THR A 106 14.26 13.43 -15.17
CA THR A 106 14.26 14.67 -14.40
C THR A 106 14.60 14.47 -12.91
N GLY A 107 14.79 13.23 -12.47
CA GLY A 107 15.12 12.88 -11.10
C GLY A 107 13.96 12.19 -10.34
N PRO A 108 14.15 11.97 -9.03
CA PRO A 108 13.18 11.28 -8.18
C PRO A 108 11.81 11.94 -8.14
N ALA A 109 10.77 11.12 -8.01
CA ALA A 109 9.39 11.54 -7.80
C ALA A 109 8.75 10.81 -6.62
N ARG A 110 7.68 11.38 -6.08
CA ARG A 110 7.01 10.93 -4.84
C ARG A 110 5.58 10.46 -5.16
N PRO A 111 5.35 9.16 -5.41
CA PRO A 111 4.04 8.68 -5.85
C PRO A 111 3.04 8.64 -4.69
N HIS A 112 1.90 9.29 -4.82
CA HIS A 112 0.90 9.38 -3.75
C HIS A 112 -0.39 8.63 -4.10
N GLY A 113 -1.34 9.30 -4.76
CA GLY A 113 -2.64 8.72 -5.11
C GLY A 113 -2.57 7.78 -6.31
N ILE A 114 -3.41 6.74 -6.29
CA ILE A 114 -3.57 5.78 -7.40
C ILE A 114 -5.04 5.77 -7.84
N ALA A 115 -5.26 5.82 -9.16
CA ALA A 115 -6.55 5.58 -9.77
C ALA A 115 -6.50 4.27 -10.57
N ILE A 116 -7.48 3.39 -10.34
CA ILE A 116 -7.67 2.14 -11.08
C ILE A 116 -8.99 2.27 -11.84
N GLN A 117 -8.97 1.95 -13.13
CA GLN A 117 -10.15 1.88 -14.00
C GLN A 117 -10.70 0.45 -14.08
#